data_AF-A0A2A2RQ08-F1
#
_entry.id   AF-A0A2A2RQ08-F1
#
_cell.length_a   1.000
_cell.length_b   1.000
_cell.length_c   1.000
_cell.angle_alpha   90.00
_cell.angle_beta   90.00
_cell.angle_gamma   90.00
#
_symmetry.space_group_name_H-M   'P 1'
#
loop_
_entity.id
_entity.type
_entity.pdbx_description
1 polymer ?
#
loop_
_entity_poly.entity_id
_entity_poly.type
_entity_poly.pdbx_seq_one_letter_code
_entity_poly.pdbx_strand_id
1 'polypeptide(L)' 'GGKRYDLAVLGRRVANATFHDAHASDLETSLQWALDLTPLINDPQLDVTEYTLGFVERLKQDIAARLQKAL' A
#
# COMPACT_ATOMS: atom_id res chain seq x y z
N GLY A 1 3.18 -30.88 -10.46
CA GLY A 1 2.32 -29.97 -9.68
C GLY A 1 2.89 -28.57 -9.75
N GLY A 2 2.39 -27.74 -10.67
CA GLY A 2 2.72 -26.32 -10.70
C GLY A 2 1.52 -25.55 -10.16
N LYS A 3 1.58 -25.12 -8.90
CA LYS A 3 0.57 -24.17 -8.38
C LYS A 3 0.75 -22.86 -9.17
N ARG A 4 -0.32 -22.34 -9.76
CA ARG A 4 -0.35 -21.17 -10.66
C ARG A 4 -0.14 -19.85 -9.89
N TYR A 5 1.02 -19.73 -9.24
CA TYR A 5 1.39 -18.57 -8.45
C TYR A 5 1.47 -17.28 -9.30
N ASP A 6 1.76 -17.43 -10.59
CA ASP A 6 1.68 -16.40 -11.61
C ASP A 6 0.29 -15.74 -11.70
N LEU A 7 -0.78 -16.53 -11.76
CA LEU A 7 -2.15 -16.02 -11.78
C LEU A 7 -2.60 -15.46 -10.42
N ALA A 8 -2.14 -16.07 -9.31
CA ALA A 8 -2.46 -15.58 -7.97
C ALA A 8 -1.87 -14.19 -7.69
N VAL A 9 -0.68 -13.89 -8.24
CA VAL A 9 -0.03 -12.57 -8.12
C VAL A 9 -0.80 -11.52 -8.90
N LEU A 10 -1.23 -11.82 -10.13
CA LEU A 10 -1.99 -10.87 -10.96
C LEU A 10 -3.40 -10.60 -10.38
N GLY A 11 -4.08 -11.62 -9.84
CA GLY A 11 -5.40 -11.45 -9.22
C GLY A 11 -5.41 -10.49 -8.03
N ARG A 12 -4.32 -10.42 -7.26
CA ARG A 12 -4.18 -9.46 -6.14
C ARG A 12 -4.00 -8.01 -6.60
N ARG A 13 -3.45 -7.79 -7.80
CA ARG A 13 -3.20 -6.45 -8.36
C ARG A 13 -4.50 -5.79 -8.84
N VAL A 14 -5.42 -6.59 -9.38
CA VAL A 14 -6.73 -6.14 -9.89
C VAL A 14 -7.72 -5.84 -8.76
N ALA A 15 -7.60 -6.51 -7.62
CA ALA A 15 -8.57 -6.41 -6.52
C ALA A 15 -8.54 -5.09 -5.73
N ASN A 16 -7.50 -4.24 -5.89
CA ASN A 16 -7.34 -3.00 -5.13
C ASN A 16 -7.65 -1.74 -5.97
N ALA A 17 -8.80 -1.76 -6.65
CA ALA A 17 -9.32 -0.62 -7.40
C ALA A 17 -9.83 0.46 -6.44
N THR A 18 -8.94 1.36 -6.02
CA THR A 18 -9.34 2.64 -5.42
C THR A 18 -9.09 3.70 -6.48
N PHE A 19 -10.17 4.29 -7.02
CA PHE A 19 -10.10 5.36 -8.02
C PHE A 19 -9.21 6.49 -7.48
N HIS A 20 -8.02 6.66 -8.06
CA HIS A 20 -7.06 7.63 -7.56
C HIS A 20 -7.43 9.07 -7.95
N ASP A 21 -8.19 9.23 -9.05
CA ASP A 21 -8.64 10.51 -9.59
C ASP A 21 -10.08 10.40 -10.13
N ALA A 22 -10.97 11.31 -9.72
CA ALA A 22 -12.38 11.32 -10.16
C ALA A 22 -12.58 11.99 -11.53
N HIS A 23 -11.56 12.69 -12.06
CA HIS A 23 -11.63 13.49 -13.28
C HIS A 23 -10.61 13.11 -14.35
N ALA A 24 -9.68 12.20 -14.04
CA ALA A 24 -8.81 11.55 -15.01
C ALA A 24 -9.29 10.11 -15.26
N SER A 25 -9.32 9.70 -16.53
CA SER A 25 -9.43 8.28 -16.88
C SER A 25 -8.20 7.58 -16.30
N ASP A 26 -8.39 6.73 -15.29
CA ASP A 26 -7.30 5.95 -14.69
C ASP A 26 -6.65 5.10 -15.79
N LEU A 27 -5.47 5.51 -16.26
CA LEU A 27 -4.73 4.79 -17.31
C LEU A 27 -4.15 3.48 -16.78
N GLU A 28 -4.04 3.38 -15.46
CA GLU A 28 -3.47 2.23 -14.77
C GLU A 28 -4.58 1.31 -14.26
N THR A 29 -4.51 0.04 -14.68
CA THR A 29 -5.51 -0.98 -14.31
C THR A 29 -5.20 -1.69 -13.00
N SER A 30 -4.05 -1.38 -12.39
CA SER A 30 -3.64 -1.96 -11.11
C SER A 30 -2.59 -1.13 -10.38
N LEU A 31 -2.63 -1.14 -9.04
CA LEU A 31 -1.62 -0.52 -8.19
C LEU A 31 -1.04 -1.56 -7.22
N GLN A 32 0.26 -1.46 -6.93
CA GLN A 32 0.90 -2.23 -5.88
C GLN A 32 1.59 -1.29 -4.89
N TRP A 33 1.35 -1.52 -3.60
CA TRP A 33 2.14 -0.91 -2.54
C TRP A 33 3.28 -1.84 -2.15
N ALA A 34 4.44 -1.24 -1.90
CA ALA A 34 5.61 -1.93 -1.38
C ALA A 34 6.17 -1.13 -0.20
N LEU A 35 6.74 -1.86 0.77
CA LEU A 35 7.48 -1.27 1.88
C LEU A 35 8.98 -1.47 1.61
N ASP A 36 9.75 -0.40 1.77
CA ASP A 36 11.21 -0.53 1.84
C ASP A 36 11.59 -1.08 3.22
N LEU A 37 12.16 -2.29 3.23
CA LEU A 37 12.62 -2.98 4.44
C LEU A 37 14.13 -2.86 4.65
N THR A 38 14.87 -2.22 3.73
CA THR A 38 16.31 -1.98 3.88
C THR A 38 16.66 -1.30 5.22
N PRO A 39 15.86 -0.37 5.79
CA PRO A 39 16.15 0.20 7.10
C PRO A 39 16.25 -0.83 8.23
N LEU A 40 15.41 -1.88 8.22
CA LEU A 40 15.44 -2.96 9.22
C LEU A 40 16.70 -3.83 9.12
N ILE A 41 17.34 -3.87 7.95
CA ILE A 41 18.61 -4.58 7.74
C ILE A 41 19.77 -3.74 8.28
N ASN A 42 19.71 -2.43 8.06
CA ASN A 42 20.79 -1.51 8.43
C ASN A 42 20.81 -1.19 9.92
N ASP A 43 19.65 -1.22 10.59
CA ASP A 43 19.53 -0.95 12.01
C ASP A 43 18.78 -2.08 12.74
N PRO A 44 19.51 -2.97 13.45
CA PRO A 44 18.91 -4.06 14.20
C PRO A 44 18.17 -3.61 15.48
N GLN A 45 18.25 -2.34 15.87
CA GLN A 45 17.48 -1.81 16.99
C GLN A 45 16.03 -1.47 16.61
N LEU A 46 15.73 -1.37 15.31
CA LEU A 46 14.36 -1.13 14.86
C LEU A 46 13.50 -2.36 15.08
N ASP A 47 12.38 -2.18 15.80
CA ASP A 47 11.35 -3.20 15.88
C ASP A 47 10.55 -3.24 14.58
N VAL A 48 10.46 -4.43 13.97
CA VAL A 48 9.75 -4.64 12.70
C VAL A 48 8.25 -4.32 12.80
N THR A 49 7.65 -4.57 13.97
CA THR A 49 6.22 -4.33 14.20
C THR A 49 5.98 -2.83 14.28
N GLU A 50 6.76 -2.12 15.09
CA GLU A 50 6.69 -0.66 15.21
C GLU A 50 6.96 0.04 13.88
N TYR A 51 8.02 -0.37 13.16
CA TYR A 51 8.36 0.18 11.84
C TYR A 51 7.20 0.05 10.86
N THR A 52 6.59 -1.13 10.78
CA THR A 52 5.49 -1.41 9.85
C THR A 52 4.23 -0.65 10.24
N LEU A 53 3.83 -0.71 11.52
CA LEU A 53 2.62 -0.03 12.00
C LEU A 53 2.73 1.49 11.89
N GLY A 54 3.93 2.06 11.97
CA GLY A 54 4.17 3.48 11.74
C GLY A 54 3.69 3.98 10.37
N PHE A 55 3.81 3.18 9.31
CA PHE A 55 3.27 3.55 7.99
C PHE A 55 1.74 3.57 7.98
N VAL A 56 1.12 2.59 8.61
CA VAL A 56 -0.35 2.51 8.72
C VAL A 56 -0.90 3.69 9.51
N GLU A 57 -0.23 4.05 10.61
CA GLU A 57 -0.63 5.19 11.44
C GLU A 57 -0.55 6.51 10.68
N ARG A 58 0.53 6.74 9.91
CA ARG A 58 0.65 7.92 9.05
C ARG A 58 -0.43 7.97 7.97
N LEU A 59 -0.74 6.84 7.33
CA LEU A 59 -1.81 6.76 6.34
C LEU A 59 -3.17 7.10 6.97
N LYS A 60 -3.47 6.53 8.14
CA LYS A 60 -4.71 6.82 8.89
C LYS A 60 -4.84 8.32 9.19
N GLN A 61 -3.76 8.94 9.65
CA GLN A 61 -3.72 10.37 9.95
C GLN A 61 -3.94 11.23 8.69
N ASP A 62 -3.32 10.88 7.56
CA ASP A 62 -3.52 11.59 6.28
C ASP A 62 -4.97 11.51 5.81
N ILE A 63 -5.59 10.32 5.87
CA ILE A 63 -7.00 10.13 5.52
C ILE A 63 -7.89 11.01 6.39
N ALA A 64 -7.70 10.97 7.72
CA ALA A 64 -8.49 11.77 8.64
C ALA A 64 -8.35 13.28 8.36
N ALA A 65 -7.13 13.76 8.12
CA ALA A 65 -6.86 15.15 7.81
C ALA A 65 -7.52 15.60 6.48
N ARG A 66 -7.54 14.75 5.45
CA ARG A 66 -8.22 15.03 4.18
C ARG A 66 -9.74 15.10 4.34
N LEU A 67 -10.33 14.15 5.07
CA LEU A 67 -11.76 14.15 5.34
C LEU A 67 -12.20 15.40 6.12
N GLN A 68 -11.42 15.82 7.12
CA GLN A 68 -11.68 17.05 7.88
C GLN A 68 -11.62 18.33 7.04
N LYS A 69 -10.84 18.35 5.96
CA LYS A 69 -10.77 19.51 5.05
C LYS A 69 -11.91 19.53 4.03
N ALA A 70 -12.48 18.37 3.72
CA ALA A 70 -13.51 18.21 2.70
C ALA A 70 -14.95 18.34 3.25
N LEU A 71 -15.11 18.21 4.56
CA LEU A 71 -16.37 18.41 5.30
C LEU A 71 -16.43 19.83 5.89
#